data_AF-A0A178IQB4-F1
#
_entry.id   AF-A0A178IQB4-F1
#
_cell.length_a   1.000
_cell.length_b   1.000
_cell.length_c   1.000
_cell.angle_alpha   90.00
_cell.angle_beta   90.00
_cell.angle_gamma   90.00
#
_symmetry.space_group_name_H-M   'P 1'
#
loop_
_entity.id
_entity.type
_entity.pdbx_description
1 polymer ?
#
loop_
_entity_poly.entity_id
_entity_poly.type
_entity_poly.pdbx_seq_one_letter_code
_entity_poly.pdbx_strand_id
1 'polypeptide(L)' 'MNSASPTTPVPALQHPSLTDINGLRLGGIFPAGREPSVRTLREWTRTRRIPYHRVGHFVYYDLAEVSAHIRTRLLVPARK' A
#
# COMPACT_ATOMS: atom_id res chain seq x y z
N MET A 1 -15.06 -15.71 -40.72
CA MET A 1 -14.18 -14.63 -41.22
C MET A 1 -14.36 -13.43 -40.30
N ASN A 2 -13.50 -13.34 -39.28
CA ASN A 2 -13.01 -12.10 -38.61
C ASN A 2 -14.04 -11.37 -37.71
N SER A 3 -13.72 -10.74 -36.56
CA SER A 3 -12.47 -10.23 -36.00
C SER A 3 -12.56 -10.15 -34.47
N ALA A 4 -11.43 -10.29 -33.79
CA ALA A 4 -11.26 -10.08 -32.36
C ALA A 4 -11.55 -8.63 -31.93
N SER A 5 -12.08 -8.45 -30.73
CA SER A 5 -11.92 -7.22 -29.95
C SER A 5 -11.21 -7.59 -28.65
N PRO A 6 -9.95 -7.17 -28.43
CA PRO A 6 -9.35 -7.28 -27.12
C PRO A 6 -9.99 -6.20 -26.24
N THR A 7 -10.96 -6.57 -25.41
CA THR A 7 -11.38 -5.71 -24.31
C THR A 7 -10.19 -5.61 -23.38
N THR A 8 -9.36 -4.59 -23.57
CA THR A 8 -8.33 -4.17 -22.64
C THR A 8 -8.97 -4.12 -21.26
N PRO A 9 -8.50 -4.87 -20.26
CA PRO A 9 -8.93 -4.63 -18.90
C PRO A 9 -8.41 -3.22 -18.58
N VAL A 10 -9.34 -2.26 -18.59
CA VAL A 10 -9.11 -0.96 -17.95
C VAL A 10 -8.51 -1.28 -16.58
N PRO A 11 -7.36 -0.68 -16.22
CA PRO A 11 -6.90 -0.81 -14.85
C PRO A 11 -8.01 -0.15 -14.04
N ALA A 12 -8.83 -0.98 -13.39
CA ALA A 12 -9.89 -0.52 -12.51
C ALA A 12 -9.24 0.55 -11.64
N LEU A 13 -9.72 1.80 -11.80
CA LEU A 13 -9.36 2.91 -10.94
C LEU A 13 -9.40 2.34 -9.54
N GLN A 14 -8.22 2.12 -8.96
CA GLN A 14 -8.09 1.41 -7.70
C GLN A 14 -8.79 2.33 -6.71
N HIS A 15 -10.04 2.02 -6.40
CA HIS A 15 -10.71 2.65 -5.28
C HIS A 15 -9.74 2.50 -4.12
N PRO A 16 -9.41 3.56 -3.40
CA PRO A 16 -8.52 3.46 -2.28
C PRO A 16 -9.18 2.51 -1.29
N SER A 17 -8.74 1.25 -1.28
CA SER A 17 -9.24 0.22 -0.39
C SER A 17 -8.63 0.51 0.97
N LEU A 18 -9.18 1.55 1.59
CA LEU A 18 -8.85 2.01 2.93
C LEU A 18 -8.99 0.82 3.86
N THR A 19 -7.85 0.35 4.34
CA THR A 19 -7.74 -0.85 5.14
C THR A 19 -7.19 -0.51 6.51
N ASP A 20 -7.56 -1.28 7.52
CA ASP A 20 -6.98 -1.15 8.85
C ASP A 20 -5.55 -1.72 8.89
N ILE A 21 -4.86 -1.51 10.01
CA ILE A 21 -3.48 -1.99 10.20
C ILE A 21 -3.32 -3.51 9.98
N ASN A 22 -4.38 -4.29 10.25
CA ASN A 22 -4.40 -5.73 10.01
C ASN A 22 -4.50 -6.05 8.52
N GLY A 23 -5.34 -5.34 7.76
CA GLY A 23 -5.44 -5.53 6.32
C GLY A 23 -4.22 -4.99 5.58
N LEU A 24 -3.54 -3.97 6.12
CA LEU A 24 -2.25 -3.51 5.61
C LEU A 24 -1.16 -4.59 5.75
N ARG A 25 -1.16 -5.31 6.88
CA ARG A 25 -0.26 -6.44 7.13
C ARG A 25 -0.59 -7.64 6.23
N LEU A 26 -1.87 -8.02 6.15
CA LEU A 26 -2.33 -9.16 5.35
C LEU A 26 -2.34 -8.89 3.85
N GLY A 27 -2.33 -7.62 3.44
CA GLY A 27 -2.42 -7.21 2.04
C GLY A 27 -1.19 -7.48 1.20
N GLY A 28 -0.13 -8.09 1.75
CA GLY A 28 1.03 -8.57 0.97
C GLY A 28 1.79 -7.48 0.21
N ILE A 29 1.57 -6.22 0.54
CA ILE A 29 2.24 -5.05 -0.07
C ILE A 29 3.71 -4.93 0.31
N PHE A 30 4.12 -5.65 1.35
CA PHE A 30 5.49 -5.74 1.79
C PHE A 30 6.21 -6.87 1.03
N PRO A 31 7.44 -6.63 0.55
CA PRO A 31 8.22 -7.67 -0.11
C PRO A 31 8.51 -8.80 0.89
N ALA A 32 8.41 -10.05 0.41
CA ALA A 32 8.67 -11.25 1.21
C ALA A 32 10.05 -11.14 1.90
N GLY A 33 10.07 -11.27 3.22
CA GLY A 33 11.28 -11.10 4.06
C GLY A 33 11.50 -9.69 4.64
N ARG A 34 10.68 -8.70 4.28
CA ARG A 34 10.65 -7.35 4.89
C ARG A 34 9.25 -6.97 5.37
N GLU A 35 8.42 -7.96 5.69
CA GLU A 35 7.10 -7.74 6.29
C GLU A 35 7.22 -7.11 7.69
N PRO A 36 6.80 -5.85 7.87
CA PRO A 36 6.78 -5.22 9.16
C PRO A 36 5.71 -5.86 10.02
N SER A 37 6.03 -6.01 11.29
CA SER A 37 5.04 -6.39 12.29
C SER A 37 4.03 -5.26 12.55
N VAL A 38 2.87 -5.60 13.10
CA VAL A 38 1.85 -4.60 13.51
C VAL A 38 2.46 -3.52 14.40
N ARG A 39 3.38 -3.88 15.32
CA ARG A 39 4.11 -2.91 16.14
C ARG A 39 4.90 -1.91 15.31
N THR A 40 5.64 -2.39 14.31
CA THR A 40 6.41 -1.56 13.38
C THR A 40 5.50 -0.65 12.56
N LEU A 41 4.37 -1.17 12.07
CA LEU A 41 3.37 -0.35 11.39
C LEU A 41 2.84 0.78 12.28
N ARG A 42 2.52 0.49 13.56
CA ARG A 42 2.08 1.52 14.52
C ARG A 42 3.15 2.58 14.75
N GLU A 43 4.41 2.16 14.85
CA GLU A 43 5.54 3.07 15.00
C GLU A 43 5.72 3.94 13.76
N TRP A 44 5.55 3.38 12.57
CA TRP A 44 5.57 4.12 11.31
C TRP A 44 4.42 5.11 11.19
N THR A 45 3.21 4.74 11.61
CA THR A 45 2.07 5.67 11.70
C THR A 45 2.40 6.82 12.67
N ARG A 46 2.97 6.50 13.84
CA ARG A 46 3.35 7.49 14.85
C ARG A 46 4.43 8.46 14.35
N THR A 47 5.42 7.93 13.65
CA THR A 47 6.54 8.70 13.07
C THR A 47 6.20 9.29 11.70
N ARG A 48 4.95 9.15 11.22
CA ARG A 48 4.49 9.58 9.89
C ARG A 48 5.36 9.05 8.74
N ARG A 49 5.95 7.85 8.91
CA ARG A 49 6.78 7.18 7.88
C ARG A 49 5.96 6.48 6.80
N ILE A 50 4.67 6.25 7.03
CA ILE A 50 3.73 5.75 6.03
C ILE A 50 2.53 6.70 5.93
N PRO A 51 1.95 6.87 4.73
CA PRO A 51 0.72 7.61 4.57
C PRO A 51 -0.41 6.90 5.33
N TYR A 52 -1.21 7.68 6.06
CA TYR A 52 -2.37 7.19 6.78
C TYR A 52 -3.48 8.23 6.72
N HIS A 53 -4.70 7.73 6.67
CA HIS A 53 -5.92 8.50 6.64
C HIS A 53 -6.59 8.40 8.01
N ARG A 54 -6.59 9.50 8.77
CA ARG A 54 -7.36 9.57 10.01
C ARG A 54 -8.79 10.00 9.70
N VAL A 55 -9.73 9.09 9.90
CA VAL A 55 -11.17 9.37 9.81
C VAL A 55 -11.71 9.32 11.25
N GLY A 56 -11.82 10.49 11.86
CA GLY A 56 -12.12 10.63 13.28
C GLY A 56 -11.01 10.04 14.17
N HIS A 57 -11.37 8.99 14.94
CA HIS A 57 -10.45 8.22 15.78
C HIS A 57 -9.85 7.00 15.08
N PHE A 58 -10.39 6.62 13.92
CA PHE A 58 -9.93 5.46 13.15
C PHE A 58 -8.82 5.86 12.20
N VAL A 59 -7.83 4.99 12.09
CA VAL A 59 -6.70 5.16 11.18
C VAL A 59 -6.81 4.11 10.09
N TYR A 60 -7.09 4.58 8.89
CA TYR A 60 -7.12 3.79 7.69
C TYR A 60 -5.84 3.99 6.89
N TYR A 61 -5.50 3.00 6.10
CA TYR A 61 -4.32 2.99 5.27
C TYR A 61 -4.73 2.64 3.86
N ASP A 62 -4.17 3.35 2.90
CA ASP A 62 -4.34 2.96 1.51
C ASP A 62 -3.24 1.98 1.12
N LEU A 63 -3.63 0.78 0.66
CA LEU A 63 -2.67 -0.25 0.24
C LEU A 63 -1.80 0.21 -0.93
N ALA A 64 -2.39 0.88 -1.93
CA ALA A 64 -1.65 1.34 -3.10
C ALA A 64 -0.66 2.44 -2.72
N GLU A 65 -1.11 3.42 -1.94
CA GLU A 65 -0.31 4.57 -1.51
C GLU A 65 0.82 4.14 -0.57
N VAL A 66 0.52 3.29 0.42
CA VAL A 66 1.55 2.75 1.32
C VAL A 66 2.52 1.87 0.53
N SER A 67 2.06 1.01 -0.38
CA SER A 67 2.95 0.18 -1.21
C SER A 67 3.86 1.01 -2.11
N ALA A 68 3.34 2.07 -2.73
CA ALA A 68 4.11 3.01 -3.53
C ALA A 68 5.12 3.75 -2.65
N HIS A 69 4.72 4.18 -1.44
CA HIS A 69 5.61 4.84 -0.49
C HIS A 69 6.74 3.92 -0.02
N ILE A 70 6.45 2.65 0.25
CA ILE A 70 7.46 1.65 0.62
C ILE A 70 8.40 1.39 -0.56
N ARG A 71 7.87 1.20 -1.76
CA ARG A 71 8.68 0.98 -2.97
C ARG A 71 9.56 2.19 -3.31
N THR A 72 9.11 3.40 -3.02
CA THR A 72 9.85 4.63 -3.36
C THR A 72 10.80 5.09 -2.26
N ARG A 73 10.43 4.97 -0.97
CA ARG A 73 11.25 5.48 0.15
C ARG A 73 11.99 4.40 0.94
N LEU A 74 11.46 3.18 1.02
CA LEU A 74 12.08 2.07 1.75
C LEU A 74 12.93 1.15 0.84
N LEU A 75 12.64 1.10 -0.46
CA LEU A 75 13.42 0.34 -1.46
C LEU A 75 14.38 1.19 -2.29
N VAL A 76 14.40 2.52 -2.17
CA VAL A 76 15.49 3.33 -2.72
C VAL A 76 16.59 3.38 -1.65
N PRO A 77 17.63 2.53 -1.71
CA PRO A 77 18.90 2.95 -1.17
C PRO A 77 19.34 4.10 -2.08
N ALA A 78 19.11 5.34 -1.66
CA ALA A 78 19.81 6.47 -2.24
C ALA A 78 21.28 6.34 -1.79
N ARG A 79 22.01 5.44 -2.44
CA ARG A 79 23.46 5.48 -2.47
C ARG A 79 23.83 6.60 -3.44
N LYS A 80 24.23 7.74 -2.90
CA LYS A 80 25.50 8.40 -3.25
C LYS A 80 25.99 9.17 -2.04
#